data_AF-A0A2N7WN68-F1
#
_entry.id   AF-A0A2N7WN68-F1
#
_cell.length_a   1.000
_cell.length_b   1.000
_cell.length_c   1.000
_cell.angle_alpha   90.00
_cell.angle_beta   90.00
_cell.angle_gamma   90.00
#
_symmetry.space_group_name_H-M   'P 1'
#
loop_
_entity.id
_entity.type
_entity.pdbx_description
1 polymer ?
#
loop_
_entity_poly.entity_id
_entity_poly.type
_entity_poly.pdbx_seq_one_letter_code
_entity_poly.pdbx_strand_id
1 'polypeptide(L)'
;MKHADFFIGLEFLGLAGFRWRCTDVGARTIVAVRLDHNDPNWYRGPPYVAKEVVFDEHEIERCHLTEEDAILAAIEEVDTSGHPGYPGDVVNHMMKARFEEASARYPHEGVLRFDRCAHDGEIFHPYAGRKDGAQWIVQLYLPFRQSFLEMPEREFIMLPIATAADVRARADQSAE
;
A
#
# COMPACT_ATOMS: atom_id res chain seq x y z
N MET A 1 7.71 9.06 -8.36
CA MET A 1 8.23 9.30 -9.73
C MET A 1 7.10 9.10 -10.71
N LYS A 2 7.22 9.52 -11.98
CA LYS A 2 6.23 9.24 -13.02
C LYS A 2 6.69 8.08 -13.90
N HIS A 3 5.76 7.32 -14.46
CA HIS A 3 6.06 6.20 -15.36
C HIS A 3 7.03 6.57 -16.49
N ALA A 4 6.84 7.75 -17.10
CA ALA A 4 7.69 8.26 -18.19
C ALA A 4 9.14 8.56 -17.78
N ASP A 5 9.44 8.64 -16.48
CA ASP A 5 10.80 8.90 -15.99
C ASP A 5 11.67 7.63 -16.04
N PHE A 6 11.07 6.45 -16.21
CA PHE A 6 11.77 5.17 -16.14
C PHE A 6 12.38 4.75 -17.48
N PHE A 7 13.59 4.19 -17.40
CA PHE A 7 14.27 3.51 -18.50
C PHE A 7 15.08 2.33 -17.94
N ILE A 8 15.36 1.34 -18.79
CA ILE A 8 16.14 0.16 -18.39
C ILE A 8 17.52 0.60 -17.88
N GLY A 9 17.89 0.11 -16.69
CA GLY A 9 19.13 0.45 -16.01
C GLY A 9 19.01 1.62 -15.02
N LEU A 10 17.89 2.36 -15.01
CA LEU A 10 17.64 3.39 -14.01
C LEU A 10 17.62 2.78 -12.61
N GLU A 11 18.41 3.36 -11.70
CA GLU A 11 18.32 3.06 -10.27
C GLU A 11 17.39 4.05 -9.57
N PHE A 12 16.57 3.55 -8.65
CA PHE A 12 15.60 4.34 -7.91
C PHE A 12 15.37 3.75 -6.52
N LEU A 13 14.75 4.54 -5.65
CA LEU A 13 14.27 4.12 -4.33
C LEU A 13 12.80 3.75 -4.43
N GLY A 14 12.46 2.54 -3.99
CA GLY A 14 11.08 2.10 -3.81
C GLY A 14 10.60 2.33 -2.39
N LEU A 15 9.43 1.76 -2.09
CA LEU A 15 8.85 1.79 -0.75
C LEU A 15 9.84 1.26 0.31
N ALA A 16 9.84 1.87 1.50
CA ALA A 16 10.78 1.61 2.59
C ALA A 16 12.26 1.92 2.29
N GLY A 17 12.56 2.70 1.26
CA GLY A 17 13.92 3.19 0.96
C GLY A 17 14.83 2.13 0.35
N PHE A 18 14.29 1.00 -0.13
CA PHE A 18 15.10 0.00 -0.81
C PHE A 18 15.53 0.49 -2.20
N ARG A 19 16.78 0.21 -2.57
CA ARG A 19 17.31 0.50 -3.91
C ARG A 19 16.90 -0.58 -4.91
N TRP A 20 16.46 -0.13 -6.08
CA TRP A 20 16.01 -0.95 -7.19
C TRP A 20 16.71 -0.52 -8.47
N ARG A 21 16.81 -1.45 -9.43
CA ARG A 21 17.23 -1.16 -10.80
C ARG A 21 16.17 -1.64 -11.78
N CYS A 22 15.67 -0.73 -12.61
CA CYS A 22 14.72 -1.02 -13.67
C CYS A 22 15.33 -2.00 -14.68
N THR A 23 14.62 -3.10 -14.97
CA THR A 23 15.00 -4.11 -15.97
C THR A 23 14.05 -4.14 -17.16
N ASP A 24 12.81 -3.65 -17.01
CA ASP A 24 11.86 -3.48 -18.11
C ASP A 24 10.86 -2.32 -17.84
N VAL A 25 10.40 -1.69 -18.92
CA VAL A 25 9.38 -0.62 -18.87
C VAL A 25 8.16 -1.08 -19.67
N GLY A 26 7.13 -1.53 -18.95
CA GLY A 26 5.84 -1.88 -19.54
C GLY A 26 5.00 -0.64 -19.87
N ALA A 27 3.82 -0.85 -20.45
CA ALA A 27 2.92 0.27 -20.80
C ALA A 27 2.31 0.99 -19.58
N ARG A 28 2.23 0.31 -18.43
CA ARG A 28 1.63 0.80 -17.18
C ARG A 28 2.42 0.44 -15.93
N THR A 29 3.41 -0.45 -16.08
CA THR A 29 4.15 -1.07 -14.98
C THR A 29 5.63 -0.94 -15.21
N ILE A 30 6.41 -1.02 -14.14
CA ILE A 30 7.87 -1.13 -14.19
C ILE A 30 8.28 -2.48 -13.65
N VAL A 31 9.27 -3.13 -14.27
CA VAL A 31 9.89 -4.34 -13.71
C VAL A 31 11.28 -3.95 -13.21
N ALA A 32 11.62 -4.37 -12.00
CA ALA A 32 12.92 -4.05 -11.40
C ALA A 32 13.47 -5.18 -10.53
N VAL A 33 14.78 -5.18 -10.34
CA VAL A 33 15.48 -6.02 -9.37
C VAL A 33 15.93 -5.18 -8.18
N ARG A 34 15.81 -5.74 -6.97
CA ARG A 34 16.31 -5.09 -5.76
C ARG A 34 17.83 -5.20 -5.67
N LEU A 35 18.51 -4.13 -5.27
CA LEU A 35 19.96 -4.07 -5.11
C LEU A 35 20.38 -4.36 -3.65
N ASP A 36 20.18 -5.59 -3.18
CA ASP A 36 20.42 -6.03 -1.80
C ASP A 36 21.61 -6.99 -1.61
N HIS A 37 22.29 -7.34 -2.69
CA HIS A 37 23.51 -8.16 -2.73
C HIS A 37 24.75 -7.34 -3.13
N ASN A 38 25.89 -7.66 -2.51
CA ASN A 38 27.18 -7.00 -2.78
C ASN A 38 27.87 -7.51 -4.06
N ASP A 39 27.61 -8.76 -4.48
CA ASP A 39 28.25 -9.34 -5.67
C ASP A 39 27.52 -8.88 -6.95
N PRO A 40 28.18 -8.15 -7.86
CA PRO A 40 27.56 -7.66 -9.10
C PRO A 40 27.01 -8.77 -10.01
N ASN A 41 27.49 -10.01 -9.88
CA ASN A 41 27.02 -11.13 -10.67
C ASN A 41 25.52 -11.46 -10.42
N TRP A 42 24.96 -11.05 -9.28
CA TRP A 42 23.52 -11.17 -9.00
C TRP A 42 22.64 -10.41 -9.99
N TYR A 43 23.20 -9.34 -10.57
CA TYR A 43 22.49 -8.41 -11.45
C TYR A 43 22.95 -8.53 -12.91
N ARG A 44 23.66 -9.61 -13.25
CA ARG A 44 23.97 -9.95 -14.64
C ARG A 44 22.80 -10.76 -15.20
N GLY A 45 22.14 -10.23 -16.20
CA GLY A 45 21.01 -10.84 -16.88
C GLY A 45 20.71 -10.13 -18.20
N PRO A 46 19.65 -10.54 -18.92
CA PRO A 46 18.75 -11.65 -18.58
C PRO A 46 19.36 -13.06 -18.84
N PRO A 47 18.89 -14.12 -18.13
CA PRO A 47 18.04 -14.06 -16.93
C PRO A 47 18.83 -13.56 -15.72
N TYR A 48 18.20 -12.73 -14.88
CA TYR A 48 18.80 -12.25 -13.63
C TYR A 48 18.75 -13.34 -12.55
N VAL A 49 19.77 -13.38 -11.68
CA VAL A 49 19.74 -14.20 -10.46
C VAL A 49 18.82 -13.55 -9.42
N ALA A 50 18.90 -12.22 -9.29
CA ALA A 50 17.98 -11.44 -8.48
C ALA A 50 16.55 -11.55 -9.02
N LYS A 51 15.56 -11.64 -8.10
CA LYS A 51 14.14 -11.72 -8.46
C LYS A 51 13.67 -10.39 -9.05
N GLU A 52 13.07 -10.48 -10.23
CA GLU A 52 12.33 -9.37 -10.83
C GLU A 52 10.97 -9.18 -10.15
N VAL A 53 10.63 -7.94 -9.84
CA VAL A 53 9.38 -7.53 -9.20
C VAL A 53 8.69 -6.49 -10.07
N VAL A 54 7.38 -6.64 -10.22
CA VAL A 54 6.53 -5.70 -10.94
C VAL A 54 6.06 -4.61 -9.98
N PHE A 55 6.23 -3.37 -10.40
CA PHE A 55 5.71 -2.17 -9.76
C PHE A 55 4.49 -1.69 -10.57
N ASP A 56 3.35 -1.58 -9.91
CA ASP A 56 2.15 -0.97 -10.49
C ASP A 56 2.13 0.56 -10.33
N GLU A 57 1.07 1.21 -10.81
CA GLU A 57 0.96 2.67 -10.84
C GLU A 57 1.07 3.30 -9.46
N HIS A 58 0.48 2.67 -8.44
CA HIS A 58 0.54 3.17 -7.07
C HIS A 58 1.94 3.02 -6.47
N GLU A 59 2.66 1.96 -6.82
CA GLU A 59 4.04 1.75 -6.39
C GLU A 59 5.00 2.71 -7.09
N ILE A 60 4.77 3.00 -8.38
CA ILE A 60 5.57 3.94 -9.18
C ILE A 60 5.48 5.37 -8.62
N GLU A 61 4.29 5.81 -8.21
CA GLU A 61 4.08 7.13 -7.62
C GLU A 61 4.93 7.33 -6.36
N ARG A 62 5.11 6.26 -5.58
CA ARG A 62 5.91 6.21 -4.34
C ARG A 62 7.40 5.93 -4.54
N CYS A 63 7.88 5.90 -5.79
CA CYS A 63 9.30 5.79 -6.08
C CYS A 63 9.98 7.15 -6.07
N HIS A 64 11.26 7.20 -5.70
CA HIS A 64 12.05 8.43 -5.63
C HIS A 64 13.42 8.23 -6.29
N LEU A 65 13.98 9.28 -6.90
CA LEU A 65 15.32 9.20 -7.49
C LEU A 65 16.40 9.22 -6.44
N THR A 66 16.22 10.02 -5.39
CA THR A 66 17.19 10.21 -4.32
C THR A 66 16.57 10.05 -2.94
N GLU A 67 17.42 9.82 -1.93
CA GLU A 67 16.99 9.78 -0.53
C GLU A 67 16.38 11.12 -0.10
N GLU A 68 16.92 12.24 -0.59
CA GLU A 68 16.40 13.58 -0.33
C GLU A 68 14.96 13.73 -0.86
N ASP A 69 14.69 13.29 -2.10
CA ASP A 69 13.34 13.31 -2.66
C ASP A 69 12.36 12.46 -1.84
N ALA A 70 12.82 11.31 -1.32
CA ALA A 70 12.02 10.43 -0.48
C ALA A 70 11.70 11.08 0.89
N ILE A 71 12.68 11.76 1.49
CA ILE A 71 12.51 12.47 2.77
C ILE A 71 11.54 13.64 2.58
N LEU A 72 11.71 14.44 1.53
CA LEU A 72 10.83 15.58 1.24
C LEU A 72 9.38 15.12 1.01
N ALA A 73 9.19 14.05 0.25
CA ALA A 73 7.86 13.49 0.03
C ALA A 73 7.21 12.97 1.32
N ALA A 74 7.98 12.32 2.21
CA ALA A 74 7.48 11.86 3.50
C ALA A 74 7.06 13.02 4.42
N ILE A 75 7.81 14.14 4.40
CA ILE A 75 7.45 15.35 5.14
C ILE A 75 6.15 15.94 4.58
N GLU A 76 6.05 16.08 3.25
CA GLU A 76 4.85 16.58 2.58
C GLU A 76 3.62 15.71 2.89
N GLU A 77 3.77 14.38 2.91
CA GLU A 77 2.67 13.47 3.28
C GLU A 77 2.22 13.67 4.73
N VAL A 78 3.15 13.83 5.67
CA VAL A 78 2.81 14.12 7.08
C VAL A 78 2.03 15.43 7.18
N ASP A 79 2.47 16.46 6.46
CA ASP A 79 1.84 17.79 6.50
C ASP A 79 0.46 17.81 5.80
N THR A 80 0.19 16.89 4.87
CA THR A 80 -0.98 16.98 3.97
C THR A 80 -1.97 15.82 4.03
N SER A 81 -1.66 14.71 4.71
CA SER A 81 -2.50 13.50 4.63
C SER A 81 -3.87 13.68 5.30
N GLY A 82 -3.97 14.49 6.37
CA GLY A 82 -5.17 14.60 7.21
C GLY A 82 -5.56 13.30 7.93
N HIS A 83 -4.77 12.23 7.79
CA HIS A 83 -5.08 10.93 8.36
C HIS A 83 -4.72 10.91 9.86
N PRO A 84 -5.60 10.43 10.76
CA PRO A 84 -5.36 10.45 12.22
C PRO A 84 -4.32 9.41 12.69
N GLY A 85 -3.64 8.75 11.76
CA GLY A 85 -2.80 7.59 12.02
C GLY A 85 -3.57 6.40 12.61
N TYR A 86 -2.80 5.47 13.20
CA TYR A 86 -3.34 4.30 13.89
C TYR A 86 -2.76 4.22 15.31
N PRO A 87 -3.59 4.10 16.36
CA PRO A 87 -3.10 3.85 17.71
C PRO A 87 -2.29 2.55 17.79
N GLY A 88 -1.26 2.51 18.64
CA GLY A 88 -0.34 1.36 18.70
C GLY A 88 -1.00 0.04 19.12
N ASP A 89 -1.99 0.10 20.01
CA ASP A 89 -2.82 -1.05 20.41
C ASP A 89 -3.71 -1.55 19.26
N VAL A 90 -4.26 -0.63 18.47
CA VAL A 90 -5.02 -0.95 17.25
C VAL A 90 -4.12 -1.64 16.22
N VAL A 91 -2.90 -1.14 15.97
CA VAL A 91 -1.93 -1.78 15.08
C VAL A 91 -1.60 -3.20 15.54
N ASN A 92 -1.40 -3.39 16.84
CA ASN A 92 -1.16 -4.73 17.42
C ASN A 92 -2.35 -5.66 17.19
N HIS A 93 -3.58 -5.18 17.36
CA HIS A 93 -4.79 -5.96 17.07
C HIS A 93 -4.86 -6.39 15.60
N MET A 94 -4.64 -5.44 14.68
CA MET A 94 -4.65 -5.69 13.23
C MET A 94 -3.63 -6.75 12.83
N MET A 95 -2.40 -6.66 13.36
CA MET A 95 -1.35 -7.62 13.09
C MET A 95 -1.71 -9.02 13.59
N LYS A 96 -2.29 -9.13 14.79
CA LYS A 96 -2.75 -10.43 15.32
C LYS A 96 -3.82 -11.06 14.45
N ALA A 97 -4.86 -10.29 14.08
CA ALA A 97 -5.91 -10.79 13.20
C ALA A 97 -5.37 -11.28 11.85
N ARG A 98 -4.33 -10.64 11.32
CA ARG A 98 -3.71 -11.01 10.05
C ARG A 98 -2.85 -12.28 10.11
N PHE A 99 -2.22 -12.58 11.25
CA PHE A 99 -1.18 -13.61 11.34
C PHE A 99 -1.46 -14.76 12.32
N GLU A 100 -2.33 -14.59 13.31
CA GLU A 100 -2.56 -15.61 14.36
C GLU A 100 -3.70 -16.60 14.01
N GLU A 101 -4.66 -16.26 13.14
CA GLU A 101 -5.73 -17.17 12.70
C GLU A 101 -5.27 -18.12 11.57
N ALA A 102 -4.48 -19.13 11.94
CA ALA A 102 -3.81 -20.05 11.01
C ALA A 102 -4.75 -20.97 10.18
N SER A 103 -6.01 -21.15 10.56
CA SER A 103 -6.88 -22.16 9.92
C SER A 103 -7.52 -21.70 8.60
N ALA A 104 -7.51 -20.40 8.28
CA ALA A 104 -7.97 -19.87 6.99
C ALA A 104 -7.41 -18.46 6.72
N ARG A 105 -6.09 -18.34 6.51
CA ARG A 105 -5.47 -17.07 6.11
C ARG A 105 -6.22 -16.47 4.91
N TYR A 106 -6.59 -15.20 5.03
CA TYR A 106 -7.30 -14.47 3.98
C TYR A 106 -6.49 -14.46 2.67
N PRO A 107 -7.03 -14.99 1.56
CA PRO A 107 -6.27 -15.18 0.33
C PRO A 107 -6.23 -13.94 -0.57
N HIS A 108 -7.12 -12.96 -0.36
CA HIS A 108 -7.28 -11.83 -1.29
C HIS A 108 -6.50 -10.59 -0.83
N GLU A 109 -5.18 -10.68 -0.79
CA GLU A 109 -4.31 -9.60 -0.29
C GLU A 109 -4.53 -8.26 -1.03
N GLY A 110 -4.92 -8.30 -2.31
CA GLY A 110 -5.27 -7.13 -3.11
C GLY A 110 -6.42 -6.29 -2.54
N VAL A 111 -7.35 -6.91 -1.80
CA VAL A 111 -8.47 -6.22 -1.14
C VAL A 111 -7.98 -5.34 0.01
N LEU A 112 -6.89 -5.75 0.68
CA LEU A 112 -6.32 -5.04 1.82
C LEU A 112 -5.37 -3.90 1.43
N ARG A 113 -5.17 -3.63 0.13
CA ARG A 113 -4.17 -2.66 -0.35
C ARG A 113 -4.57 -1.20 -0.18
N PHE A 114 -5.87 -0.92 -0.20
CA PHE A 114 -6.38 0.44 -0.29
C PHE A 114 -7.50 0.67 0.70
N ASP A 115 -7.42 1.81 1.37
CA ASP A 115 -8.55 2.34 2.12
C ASP A 115 -9.69 2.66 1.14
N ARG A 116 -10.93 2.57 1.61
CA ARG A 116 -12.11 2.86 0.80
C ARG A 116 -12.99 3.89 1.47
N CYS A 117 -13.63 4.72 0.66
CA CYS A 117 -14.51 5.79 1.13
C CYS A 117 -15.97 5.32 1.09
N ALA A 118 -16.66 5.42 2.22
CA ALA A 118 -18.08 5.12 2.34
C ALA A 118 -18.95 6.26 1.79
N HIS A 119 -20.25 6.00 1.60
CA HIS A 119 -21.18 7.00 1.06
C HIS A 119 -21.38 8.22 1.97
N ASP A 120 -21.16 8.06 3.27
CA ASP A 120 -21.20 9.13 4.27
C ASP A 120 -19.85 9.85 4.41
N GLY A 121 -18.85 9.51 3.59
CA GLY A 121 -17.51 10.09 3.61
C GLY A 121 -16.56 9.43 4.62
N GLU A 122 -16.99 8.40 5.36
CA GLU A 122 -16.12 7.70 6.29
C GLU A 122 -15.01 6.91 5.57
N ILE A 123 -13.84 6.81 6.19
CA ILE A 123 -12.69 6.10 5.63
C ILE A 123 -12.58 4.71 6.29
N PHE A 124 -12.57 3.67 5.46
CA PHE A 124 -12.47 2.29 5.88
C PHE A 124 -11.08 1.73 5.56
N HIS A 125 -10.32 1.41 6.60
CA HIS A 125 -9.02 0.77 6.50
C HIS A 125 -9.16 -0.77 6.61
N PRO A 126 -8.92 -1.54 5.54
CA PRO A 126 -8.99 -2.99 5.59
C PRO A 126 -7.70 -3.60 6.17
N TYR A 127 -7.83 -4.41 7.22
CA TYR A 127 -6.65 -5.00 7.88
C TYR A 127 -6.58 -6.53 7.84
N ALA A 128 -7.73 -7.20 7.77
CA ALA A 128 -7.82 -8.66 7.72
C ALA A 128 -9.12 -9.12 7.05
N GLY A 129 -9.23 -10.42 6.82
CA GLY A 129 -10.47 -11.05 6.39
C GLY A 129 -10.67 -12.36 7.13
N ARG A 130 -11.90 -12.65 7.52
CA ARG A 130 -12.27 -13.93 8.12
C ARG A 130 -13.35 -14.61 7.29
N LYS A 131 -13.44 -15.92 7.45
CA LYS A 131 -14.44 -16.71 6.74
C LYS A 131 -15.71 -16.83 7.58
N ASP A 132 -16.85 -16.49 6.98
CA ASP A 132 -18.18 -16.72 7.54
C ASP A 132 -18.98 -17.63 6.59
N GLY A 133 -19.04 -18.92 6.94
CA GLY A 133 -19.57 -19.96 6.06
C GLY A 133 -18.82 -20.04 4.73
N ALA A 134 -19.51 -19.68 3.64
CA ALA A 134 -18.95 -19.66 2.29
C ALA A 134 -18.46 -18.27 1.85
N GLN A 135 -18.67 -17.23 2.66
CA GLN A 135 -18.38 -15.84 2.33
C GLN A 135 -17.13 -15.35 3.08
N TRP A 136 -16.48 -14.34 2.52
CA TRP A 136 -15.42 -13.60 3.18
C TRP A 136 -15.98 -12.30 3.76
N ILE A 137 -15.67 -12.07 5.03
CA ILE A 137 -15.97 -10.82 5.73
C ILE A 137 -14.65 -10.08 5.93
N VAL A 138 -14.58 -8.85 5.42
CA VAL A 138 -13.42 -7.98 5.59
C VAL A 138 -13.55 -7.29 6.94
N GLN A 139 -12.47 -7.31 7.70
CA GLN A 139 -12.36 -6.61 8.97
C GLN A 139 -11.72 -5.25 8.73
N LEU A 140 -12.40 -4.21 9.22
CA LEU A 140 -12.13 -2.81 8.93
C LEU A 140 -11.89 -2.04 10.21
N TYR A 141 -10.99 -1.07 10.14
CA TYR A 141 -10.86 -0.03 11.14
C TYR A 141 -11.27 1.30 10.51
N LEU A 142 -11.99 2.11 11.27
CA LEU A 142 -12.46 3.43 10.86
C LEU A 142 -11.58 4.47 11.56
N PRO A 143 -10.55 5.03 10.89
CA PRO A 143 -9.50 5.81 11.56
C PRO A 143 -10.05 7.04 12.29
N PHE A 144 -11.03 7.73 11.71
CA PHE A 144 -11.61 8.93 12.29
C PHE A 144 -12.57 8.65 13.46
N ARG A 145 -13.22 7.48 13.47
CA ARG A 145 -14.12 7.06 14.56
C ARG A 145 -13.43 6.22 15.63
N GLN A 146 -12.21 5.76 15.33
CA GLN A 146 -11.44 4.84 16.15
C GLN A 146 -12.23 3.59 16.56
N SER A 147 -12.98 3.04 15.61
CA SER A 147 -13.86 1.89 15.83
C SER A 147 -13.62 0.81 14.79
N PHE A 148 -13.94 -0.43 15.14
CA PHE A 148 -13.90 -1.56 14.21
C PHE A 148 -15.27 -1.77 13.56
N LEU A 149 -15.25 -2.21 12.31
CA LEU A 149 -16.41 -2.61 11.53
C LEU A 149 -16.06 -3.87 10.76
N GLU A 150 -17.07 -4.64 10.39
CA GLU A 150 -16.91 -5.79 9.52
C GLU A 150 -17.99 -5.75 8.45
N MET A 151 -17.64 -6.11 7.22
CA MET A 151 -18.61 -6.15 6.12
C MET A 151 -18.27 -7.21 5.08
N PRO A 152 -19.23 -7.69 4.29
CA PRO A 152 -18.97 -8.64 3.22
C PRO A 152 -17.93 -8.09 2.23
N GLU A 153 -16.98 -8.92 1.82
CA GLU A 153 -15.94 -8.55 0.85
C GLU A 153 -16.53 -7.94 -0.41
N ARG A 154 -17.62 -8.52 -0.91
CA ARG A 154 -18.33 -8.03 -2.09
C ARG A 154 -18.79 -6.57 -1.94
N GLU A 155 -19.29 -6.21 -0.77
CA GLU A 155 -19.76 -4.85 -0.51
C GLU A 155 -18.57 -3.90 -0.34
N PHE A 156 -17.51 -4.34 0.36
CA PHE A 156 -16.30 -3.55 0.52
C PHE A 156 -15.64 -3.22 -0.83
N ILE A 157 -15.46 -4.20 -1.73
CA ILE A 157 -14.81 -3.95 -3.02
C ILE A 157 -15.62 -3.06 -3.98
N MET A 158 -16.91 -2.85 -3.71
CA MET A 158 -17.76 -1.93 -4.47
C MET A 158 -17.59 -0.47 -4.04
N LEU A 159 -17.03 -0.20 -2.86
CA LEU A 159 -16.76 1.16 -2.40
C LEU A 159 -15.62 1.79 -3.22
N PRO A 160 -15.65 3.09 -3.51
CA PRO A 160 -14.53 3.77 -4.16
C PRO A 160 -13.26 3.68 -3.31
N ILE A 161 -12.10 3.57 -3.98
CA ILE A 161 -10.80 3.73 -3.32
C ILE A 161 -10.71 5.14 -2.76
N ALA A 162 -10.32 5.28 -1.50
CA ALA A 162 -10.15 6.58 -0.86
C ALA A 162 -8.98 7.34 -1.50
N THR A 163 -9.21 8.60 -1.81
CA THR A 163 -8.19 9.54 -2.29
C THR A 163 -7.70 10.42 -1.15
N ALA A 164 -6.57 11.09 -1.34
CA ALA A 164 -6.09 12.11 -0.39
C ALA A 164 -7.10 13.26 -0.19
N ALA A 165 -7.96 13.54 -1.18
CA ALA A 165 -9.02 14.52 -1.03
C ALA A 165 -10.15 14.02 -0.11
N ASP A 166 -10.51 12.74 -0.20
CA ASP A 166 -11.53 12.13 0.67
C ASP A 166 -11.07 12.12 2.13
N VAL A 167 -9.81 11.72 2.38
CA VAL A 167 -9.24 11.70 3.73
C VAL A 167 -9.22 13.11 4.34
N ARG A 168 -8.81 14.13 3.57
CA ARG A 168 -8.86 15.53 4.02
C ARG A 168 -10.28 16.01 4.30
N ALA A 169 -11.21 15.76 3.38
CA ALA A 169 -12.61 16.15 3.57
C ALA A 169 -13.22 15.53 4.84
N ARG A 170 -12.86 14.27 5.13
CA ARG A 170 -13.30 13.58 6.36
C ARG A 170 -12.62 14.14 7.62
N ALA A 171 -11.36 14.55 7.54
CA ALA A 171 -10.63 15.19 8.62
C ALA A 171 -11.25 16.53 9.01
N ASP A 172 -11.59 17.36 8.02
CA ASP A 172 -12.20 18.68 8.23
C ASP A 172 -13.56 18.57 8.92
N GLN A 173 -14.38 17.58 8.56
CA GLN A 173 -15.68 17.31 9.22
C GLN A 173 -15.54 16.85 10.67
N SER A 174 -14.39 16.28 11.05
CA SER A 174 -14.11 15.82 12.41
C SER A 174 -13.59 16.93 13.33
N ALA A 175 -13.24 18.09 12.77
CA ALA A 175 -12.74 19.26 13.50
C ALA A 175 -13.86 20.25 13.91
N GLU A 176 -15.07 20.08 13.36
CA GLU A 176 -16.30 20.82 13.74
C GLU A 176 -17.02 20.17 14.93
#